data_AF-A0A9X1X6M5-F1
#
_entry.id   AF-A0A9X1X6M5-F1
#
_cell.length_a   1.000
_cell.length_b   1.000
_cell.length_c   1.000
_cell.angle_alpha   90.00
_cell.angle_beta   90.00
_cell.angle_gamma   90.00
#
_symmetry.space_group_name_H-M   'P 1'
#
loop_
_entity.id
_entity.type
_entity.pdbx_description
1 polymer ?
#
loop_
_entity_poly.entity_id
_entity_poly.type
_entity_poly.pdbx_seq_one_letter_code
_entity_poly.pdbx_strand_id
1 'polypeptide(L)'
;MTLIPTTPAPPQDTTANPAPLGLCAFGLTTVLLNIHNAGFYEMNSMILAMGIFYGGLAQVIAGIIEAKKNNTFGLTAFTSYGFFWLSLVGLLVMPKLGWAAPASKEAMAAYLGIWGVFTFCLFFGTLRLNRALQFVFASLTVLFFLLVAARVTGNESLEHFAGYEGIVCGASAIYTGIANVLNEVYKKTVLPIGPVN
;
A
#
# COMPACT_ATOMS: atom_id res chain seq x y z
N MET A 1 8.19 -45.53 36.33
CA MET A 1 8.09 -45.14 34.90
C MET A 1 7.22 -43.90 34.85
N THR A 2 7.83 -42.71 34.86
CA THR A 2 7.13 -41.42 34.85
C THR A 2 6.81 -41.07 33.40
N LEU A 3 5.52 -40.99 33.07
CA LEU A 3 5.04 -40.52 31.77
C LEU A 3 5.41 -39.05 31.64
N ILE A 4 6.33 -38.72 30.73
CA ILE A 4 6.63 -37.34 30.36
C ILE A 4 5.38 -36.80 29.65
N PRO A 5 4.72 -35.73 30.15
CA PRO A 5 3.60 -35.13 29.46
C PRO A 5 4.10 -34.55 28.13
N THR A 6 3.69 -35.12 27.00
CA THR A 6 3.91 -34.51 25.70
C THR A 6 2.88 -33.39 25.54
N THR A 7 3.33 -32.14 25.64
CA THR A 7 2.48 -31.00 25.32
C THR A 7 2.08 -31.13 23.85
N PRO A 8 0.78 -31.11 23.50
CA PRO A 8 0.36 -31.14 22.11
C PRO A 8 1.01 -29.98 21.35
N ALA A 9 1.54 -30.25 20.16
CA ALA A 9 2.04 -29.18 19.29
C ALA A 9 0.93 -28.15 19.08
N PRO A 10 1.24 -26.84 19.08
CA PRO A 10 0.24 -25.83 18.85
C PRO A 10 -0.47 -26.07 17.50
N PRO A 11 -1.78 -25.79 17.39
CA PRO A 11 -2.49 -25.93 16.14
C PRO A 11 -1.80 -25.12 15.03
N GLN A 12 -1.53 -25.76 13.90
CA GLN A 12 -0.97 -25.07 12.74
C GLN A 12 -2.03 -24.15 12.13
N ASP A 13 -1.70 -22.86 11.93
CA ASP A 13 -2.58 -21.92 11.24
C ASP A 13 -2.71 -22.30 9.76
N THR A 14 -3.94 -22.57 9.32
CA THR A 14 -4.30 -22.96 7.94
C THR A 14 -5.07 -21.86 7.21
N THR A 15 -5.15 -20.65 7.76
CA THR A 15 -5.86 -19.53 7.12
C THR A 15 -5.12 -19.01 5.89
N ALA A 16 -5.86 -18.48 4.91
CA ALA A 16 -5.30 -17.93 3.68
C ALA A 16 -4.38 -16.72 3.93
N ASN A 17 -3.33 -16.55 3.11
CA ASN A 17 -2.44 -15.39 3.17
C ASN A 17 -3.14 -14.11 2.66
N PRO A 18 -3.31 -13.06 3.49
CA PRO A 18 -3.97 -11.82 3.06
C PRO A 18 -3.03 -10.85 2.33
N ALA A 19 -1.70 -11.02 2.41
CA ALA A 19 -0.74 -10.09 1.82
C ALA A 19 -0.94 -9.85 0.31
N PRO A 20 -1.24 -10.87 -0.51
CA PRO A 20 -1.53 -10.65 -1.93
C PRO A 20 -2.72 -9.72 -2.16
N LEU A 21 -3.79 -9.86 -1.38
CA LEU A 21 -4.96 -8.98 -1.47
C LEU A 21 -4.57 -7.54 -1.12
N GLY A 22 -3.86 -7.34 -0.01
CA GLY A 22 -3.42 -6.02 0.41
C GLY A 22 -2.51 -5.32 -0.62
N LEU A 23 -1.57 -6.07 -1.21
CA LEU A 23 -0.66 -5.56 -2.23
C LEU A 23 -1.36 -5.23 -3.56
N CYS A 24 -2.27 -6.10 -4.03
CA CYS A 24 -3.05 -5.82 -5.24
C CYS A 24 -4.03 -4.66 -5.04
N ALA A 25 -4.67 -4.58 -3.87
CA ALA A 25 -5.53 -3.47 -3.47
C ALA A 25 -4.81 -2.13 -3.54
N PHE A 26 -3.64 -2.06 -2.89
CA PHE A 26 -2.77 -0.91 -2.95
C PHE A 26 -2.31 -0.61 -4.38
N GLY A 27 -1.75 -1.60 -5.07
CA GLY A 27 -1.07 -1.43 -6.35
C GLY A 27 -2.01 -0.98 -7.46
N LEU A 28 -3.18 -1.61 -7.59
CA LEU A 28 -4.17 -1.26 -8.62
C LEU A 28 -4.70 0.17 -8.42
N THR A 29 -5.00 0.54 -7.18
CA THR A 29 -5.48 1.90 -6.86
C THR A 29 -4.38 2.94 -7.08
N THR A 30 -3.14 2.62 -6.70
CA THR A 30 -1.97 3.48 -6.90
C THR A 30 -1.69 3.73 -8.38
N VAL A 31 -1.74 2.69 -9.22
CA VAL A 31 -1.57 2.84 -10.68
C VAL A 31 -2.63 3.78 -11.23
N LEU A 32 -3.90 3.60 -10.89
CA LEU A 32 -4.99 4.42 -11.42
C LEU A 32 -4.92 5.88 -10.96
N LEU A 33 -4.55 6.14 -9.69
CA LEU A 33 -4.30 7.51 -9.24
C LEU A 33 -3.14 8.14 -10.02
N ASN A 34 -2.09 7.38 -10.29
CA ASN A 34 -0.87 7.93 -10.87
C ASN A 34 -0.90 8.04 -12.39
N ILE A 35 -1.77 7.31 -13.09
CA ILE A 35 -2.12 7.62 -14.48
C ILE A 35 -2.84 8.98 -14.57
N HIS A 36 -3.68 9.33 -13.59
CA HIS A 36 -4.21 10.69 -13.47
C HIS A 36 -3.09 11.71 -13.21
N ASN A 37 -2.23 11.47 -12.21
CA ASN A 37 -1.12 12.38 -11.91
C ASN A 37 -0.14 12.52 -13.08
N ALA A 38 -0.03 11.54 -13.98
CA ALA A 38 0.77 11.61 -15.19
C ALA A 38 0.10 12.38 -16.35
N GLY A 39 -1.12 12.91 -16.14
CA GLY A 39 -1.81 13.79 -17.07
C GLY A 39 -2.71 13.08 -18.09
N PHE A 40 -2.96 11.78 -17.96
CA PHE A 40 -3.74 11.03 -18.97
C PHE A 40 -5.26 11.21 -18.85
N TYR A 41 -5.75 11.48 -17.65
CA TYR A 41 -7.16 11.81 -17.41
C TYR A 41 -7.34 12.60 -16.11
N GLU A 42 -8.47 13.26 -15.95
CA GLU A 42 -8.81 14.02 -14.74
C GLU A 42 -9.25 13.14 -13.58
N MET A 43 -9.13 13.65 -12.35
CA MET A 43 -9.62 13.02 -11.13
C MET A 43 -11.15 12.82 -11.24
N ASN A 44 -11.60 11.57 -11.20
CA ASN A 44 -13.01 11.23 -11.39
C ASN A 44 -13.46 10.10 -10.45
N SER A 45 -14.73 9.70 -10.58
CA SER A 45 -15.38 8.72 -9.70
C SER A 45 -14.69 7.36 -9.67
N MET A 46 -13.99 6.95 -10.72
CA MET A 46 -13.28 5.67 -10.77
C MET A 46 -12.12 5.62 -9.76
N ILE A 47 -11.31 6.68 -9.66
CA ILE A 47 -10.25 6.75 -8.63
C ILE A 47 -10.86 6.76 -7.24
N LEU A 48 -11.93 7.54 -7.04
CA LEU A 48 -12.61 7.62 -5.73
C LEU A 48 -13.20 6.25 -5.33
N ALA A 49 -13.85 5.55 -6.25
CA ALA A 49 -14.40 4.22 -6.00
C ALA A 49 -13.31 3.20 -5.66
N MET A 50 -12.19 3.21 -6.39
CA MET A 50 -11.05 2.33 -6.11
C MET A 50 -10.41 2.66 -4.75
N GLY A 51 -10.27 3.94 -4.42
CA GLY A 51 -9.80 4.42 -3.12
C GLY A 51 -10.73 4.01 -1.96
N ILE A 52 -12.06 3.99 -2.17
CA ILE A 52 -12.99 3.51 -1.14
C ILE A 52 -12.92 2.00 -1.01
N PHE A 53 -13.22 1.26 -2.07
CA PHE A 53 -13.58 -0.14 -1.95
C PHE A 53 -12.37 -1.07 -1.96
N TYR A 54 -11.35 -0.76 -2.77
CA TYR A 54 -10.25 -1.67 -2.97
C TYR A 54 -9.00 -1.20 -2.24
N GLY A 55 -8.37 -0.11 -2.67
CA GLY A 55 -7.27 0.52 -1.95
C GLY A 55 -7.63 0.85 -0.50
N GLY A 56 -8.89 1.15 -0.21
CA GLY A 56 -9.39 1.38 1.14
C GLY A 56 -9.81 0.10 1.86
N LEU A 57 -11.09 -0.25 1.75
CA LEU A 57 -11.74 -1.28 2.57
C LEU A 57 -11.10 -2.67 2.42
N ALA A 58 -10.85 -3.15 1.19
CA ALA A 58 -10.22 -4.46 1.00
C ALA A 58 -8.81 -4.51 1.59
N GLN A 59 -8.05 -3.41 1.50
CA GLN A 59 -6.73 -3.32 2.09
C GLN A 59 -6.76 -3.28 3.63
N VAL A 60 -7.72 -2.56 4.23
CA VAL A 60 -7.97 -2.60 5.68
C VAL A 60 -8.30 -4.02 6.14
N ILE A 61 -9.18 -4.73 5.43
CA ILE A 61 -9.54 -6.11 5.75
C ILE A 61 -8.30 -7.03 5.66
N ALA A 62 -7.48 -6.88 4.62
CA ALA A 62 -6.23 -7.64 4.50
C ALA A 62 -5.30 -7.40 5.71
N GLY A 63 -5.15 -6.14 6.13
CA GLY A 63 -4.37 -5.79 7.33
C GLY A 63 -4.93 -6.40 8.62
N ILE A 64 -6.24 -6.38 8.84
CA ILE A 64 -6.85 -7.00 10.04
C ILE A 64 -6.61 -8.51 10.06
N ILE A 65 -6.61 -9.18 8.91
CA ILE A 65 -6.32 -10.62 8.82
C ILE A 65 -4.85 -10.92 9.18
N GLU A 66 -3.90 -10.03 8.87
CA GLU A 66 -2.49 -10.19 9.26
C GLU A 66 -2.28 -10.24 10.79
N ALA A 67 -3.17 -9.61 11.58
CA ALA A 67 -3.12 -9.73 13.04
C ALA A 67 -3.29 -11.19 13.50
N LYS A 68 -4.16 -11.96 12.82
CA LYS A 68 -4.37 -13.39 13.11
C LYS A 68 -3.15 -14.24 12.75
N LYS A 69 -2.31 -13.74 11.84
CA LYS A 69 -1.07 -14.37 11.39
C LYS A 69 0.17 -13.96 12.17
N ASN A 70 0.00 -13.19 13.25
CA ASN A 70 1.09 -12.60 14.02
C ASN A 70 2.06 -11.75 13.16
N ASN A 71 1.56 -11.20 12.05
CA ASN A 71 2.34 -10.37 11.14
C ASN A 71 2.09 -8.88 11.44
N THR A 72 2.86 -8.36 12.39
CA THR A 72 2.75 -6.94 12.81
C THR A 72 3.03 -5.99 11.65
N PHE A 73 4.02 -6.30 10.80
CA PHE A 73 4.35 -5.46 9.65
C PHE A 73 3.18 -5.34 8.69
N GLY A 74 2.59 -6.48 8.28
CA GLY A 74 1.46 -6.53 7.37
C GLY A 74 0.22 -5.84 7.96
N LEU A 75 -0.07 -6.09 9.25
CA LEU A 75 -1.15 -5.43 9.97
C LEU A 75 -1.00 -3.91 9.90
N THR A 76 0.16 -3.39 10.31
CA THR A 76 0.43 -1.96 10.33
C THR A 76 0.39 -1.39 8.92
N ALA A 77 1.10 -1.98 7.96
CA ALA A 77 1.19 -1.45 6.60
C ALA A 77 -0.18 -1.44 5.90
N PHE A 78 -0.84 -2.59 5.77
CA PHE A 78 -2.07 -2.67 4.97
C PHE A 78 -3.23 -1.91 5.61
N THR A 79 -3.38 -1.98 6.93
CA THR A 79 -4.44 -1.22 7.62
C THR A 79 -4.21 0.28 7.46
N SER A 80 -2.98 0.76 7.67
CA SER A 80 -2.66 2.18 7.54
C SER A 80 -2.87 2.68 6.11
N TYR A 81 -2.34 2.00 5.09
CA TYR A 81 -2.54 2.46 3.70
C TYR A 81 -4.00 2.32 3.22
N GLY A 82 -4.74 1.36 3.77
CA GLY A 82 -6.18 1.31 3.58
C GLY A 82 -6.88 2.58 4.09
N PHE A 83 -6.51 3.03 5.29
CA PHE A 83 -7.01 4.30 5.82
C PHE A 83 -6.40 5.54 5.16
N PHE A 84 -5.20 5.47 4.57
CA PHE A 84 -4.68 6.51 3.68
C PHE A 84 -5.66 6.72 2.51
N TRP A 85 -6.03 5.65 1.80
CA TRP A 85 -6.95 5.76 0.66
C TRP A 85 -8.32 6.30 1.07
N LEU A 86 -8.90 5.78 2.16
CA LEU A 86 -10.18 6.25 2.68
C LEU A 86 -10.13 7.73 3.11
N SER A 87 -9.06 8.13 3.81
CA SER A 87 -8.89 9.53 4.23
C SER A 87 -8.62 10.45 3.05
N LEU A 88 -7.85 10.03 2.04
CA LEU A 88 -7.63 10.80 0.81
C LEU A 88 -8.95 11.04 0.06
N VAL A 89 -9.79 10.01 -0.08
CA VAL A 89 -11.14 10.19 -0.65
C VAL A 89 -11.98 11.13 0.21
N GLY A 90 -11.93 10.98 1.53
CA GLY A 90 -12.61 11.89 2.46
C GLY A 90 -12.18 13.35 2.26
N LEU A 91 -10.88 13.62 2.15
CA LEU A 91 -10.33 14.96 1.89
C LEU A 91 -10.84 15.56 0.57
N LEU A 92 -11.08 14.74 -0.45
CA LEU A 92 -11.59 15.18 -1.76
C LEU A 92 -13.12 15.34 -1.81
N VAL A 93 -13.85 14.57 -1.01
CA VAL A 93 -15.33 14.51 -1.06
C VAL A 93 -15.98 15.41 -0.02
N MET A 94 -15.44 15.50 1.21
CA MET A 94 -16.03 16.31 2.29
C MET A 94 -16.29 17.78 1.88
N PRO A 95 -15.39 18.47 1.14
CA PRO A 95 -15.67 19.83 0.67
C PRO A 95 -16.80 19.90 -0.35
N LYS A 96 -16.94 18.88 -1.21
CA LYS A 96 -18.03 18.80 -2.21
C LYS A 96 -19.40 18.58 -1.56
N LEU A 97 -19.42 17.98 -0.37
CA LEU A 97 -20.62 17.78 0.45
C LEU A 97 -20.93 18.97 1.38
N GLY A 98 -20.06 19.99 1.42
CA GLY A 98 -20.19 21.13 2.34
C GLY A 98 -19.88 20.80 3.80
N TRP A 99 -19.21 19.67 4.09
CA TRP A 99 -18.90 19.25 5.46
C TRP A 99 -17.65 19.93 6.04
N ALA A 100 -16.69 20.30 5.19
CA ALA A 100 -15.44 20.95 5.58
C ALA A 100 -14.91 21.83 4.44
N ALA A 101 -14.03 22.79 4.76
CA ALA A 101 -13.29 23.52 3.73
C ALA A 101 -12.31 22.59 2.98
N PRO A 102 -11.99 22.86 1.70
CA PRO A 102 -10.94 22.12 1.02
C PRO A 102 -9.59 22.29 1.72
N ALA A 103 -8.81 21.21 1.79
CA ALA A 103 -7.46 21.27 2.33
C ALA A 103 -6.60 22.25 1.52
N SER A 104 -5.85 23.12 2.20
CA SER A 104 -4.88 23.99 1.53
C SER A 104 -3.73 23.16 0.94
N LYS A 105 -2.93 23.78 0.06
CA LYS A 105 -1.76 23.12 -0.53
C LYS A 105 -0.76 22.68 0.55
N GLU A 106 -0.57 23.51 1.58
CA GLU A 106 0.32 23.27 2.70
C GLU A 106 -0.20 22.13 3.59
N ALA A 107 -1.51 22.11 3.86
CA ALA A 107 -2.13 21.03 4.63
C ALA A 107 -2.04 19.69 3.89
N MET A 108 -2.27 19.67 2.58
CA MET A 108 -2.13 18.46 1.76
C MET A 108 -0.67 18.01 1.67
N ALA A 109 0.27 18.94 1.53
CA ALA A 109 1.70 18.64 1.55
C ALA A 109 2.14 18.06 2.90
N ALA A 110 1.64 18.60 4.03
CA ALA A 110 1.91 18.04 5.35
C ALA A 110 1.32 16.64 5.52
N TYR A 111 0.09 16.43 5.07
CA TYR A 111 -0.57 15.11 5.06
C TYR A 111 0.24 14.07 4.27
N LEU A 112 0.60 14.37 3.02
CA LEU A 112 1.41 13.47 2.20
C LEU A 112 2.83 13.28 2.76
N GLY A 113 3.41 14.34 3.34
CA GLY A 113 4.74 14.32 3.94
C GLY A 113 4.83 13.37 5.13
N ILE A 114 3.84 13.39 6.03
CA ILE A 114 3.84 12.46 7.17
C ILE A 114 3.61 11.01 6.74
N TRP A 115 2.80 10.78 5.69
CA TRP A 115 2.69 9.46 5.05
C TRP A 115 4.02 9.02 4.43
N GLY A 116 4.77 9.93 3.81
CA GLY A 116 6.12 9.68 3.31
C GLY A 116 7.10 9.27 4.42
N VAL A 117 7.09 9.97 5.55
CA VAL A 117 7.91 9.63 6.73
C VAL A 117 7.51 8.26 7.30
N PHE A 118 6.21 7.99 7.44
CA PHE A 118 5.71 6.68 7.87
C PHE A 118 6.18 5.56 6.93
N THR A 119 6.08 5.79 5.62
CA THR A 119 6.54 4.84 4.59
C THR A 119 8.04 4.59 4.69
N PHE A 120 8.83 5.65 4.86
CA PHE A 120 10.27 5.56 5.00
C PHE A 120 10.69 4.76 6.23
N CYS A 121 10.00 4.94 7.36
CA CYS A 121 10.21 4.13 8.55
C CYS A 121 9.88 2.64 8.29
N LEU A 122 8.76 2.36 7.63
CA LEU A 122 8.39 0.99 7.27
C LEU A 122 9.33 0.37 6.24
N PHE A 123 9.94 1.15 5.33
CA PHE A 123 10.93 0.66 4.39
C PHE A 123 12.07 -0.08 5.10
N PHE A 124 12.59 0.43 6.22
CA PHE A 124 13.62 -0.27 6.98
C PHE A 124 13.15 -1.63 7.52
N GLY A 125 11.86 -1.77 7.83
CA GLY A 125 11.26 -3.05 8.20
C GLY A 125 11.31 -4.08 7.08
N THR A 126 11.29 -3.65 5.81
CA THR A 126 11.36 -4.55 4.64
C THR A 126 12.75 -5.10 4.36
N LEU A 127 13.82 -4.55 4.97
CA LEU A 127 15.20 -4.95 4.70
C LEU A 127 15.48 -6.42 5.05
N ARG A 128 14.69 -7.02 5.93
CA ARG A 128 14.76 -8.43 6.32
C ARG A 128 13.68 -9.31 5.67
N LEU A 129 12.89 -8.76 4.75
CA LEU A 129 11.78 -9.48 4.10
C LEU A 129 12.20 -9.97 2.71
N ASN A 130 11.79 -9.27 1.65
CA ASN A 130 12.13 -9.63 0.27
C ASN A 130 12.38 -8.39 -0.59
N ARG A 131 13.15 -8.54 -1.67
CA ARG A 131 13.57 -7.44 -2.54
C ARG A 131 12.41 -6.77 -3.27
N ALA A 132 11.39 -7.53 -3.66
CA ALA A 132 10.21 -6.96 -4.31
C ALA A 132 9.48 -5.98 -3.38
N LEU A 133 9.30 -6.34 -2.11
CA LEU A 133 8.69 -5.47 -1.10
C LEU A 133 9.58 -4.28 -0.72
N GLN A 134 10.90 -4.46 -0.69
CA GLN A 134 11.84 -3.34 -0.52
C GLN A 134 11.67 -2.31 -1.62
N PHE A 135 11.55 -2.76 -2.88
CA PHE A 135 11.32 -1.86 -3.99
C PHE A 135 9.96 -1.15 -3.86
N VAL A 136 8.89 -1.85 -3.48
CA VAL A 136 7.57 -1.24 -3.24
C VAL A 136 7.67 -0.11 -2.22
N PHE A 137 8.29 -0.33 -1.06
CA PHE A 137 8.36 0.69 -0.01
C PHE A 137 9.35 1.82 -0.30
N ALA A 138 10.46 1.51 -1.00
CA ALA A 138 11.41 2.53 -1.44
C ALA A 138 10.79 3.46 -2.48
N SER A 139 10.17 2.90 -3.52
CA SER A 139 9.46 3.67 -4.54
C SER A 139 8.29 4.45 -3.93
N LEU A 140 7.48 3.84 -3.07
CA LEU A 140 6.40 4.56 -2.38
C LEU A 140 6.89 5.74 -1.52
N THR A 141 8.06 5.60 -0.90
CA THR A 141 8.67 6.72 -0.16
C THR A 141 9.03 7.86 -1.11
N VAL A 142 9.67 7.53 -2.25
CA VAL A 142 9.99 8.50 -3.30
C VAL A 142 8.70 9.16 -3.82
N LEU A 143 7.66 8.37 -4.12
CA LEU A 143 6.36 8.86 -4.57
C LEU A 143 5.80 9.94 -3.64
N PHE A 144 5.70 9.65 -2.33
CA PHE A 144 5.15 10.60 -1.38
C PHE A 144 5.94 11.91 -1.36
N PHE A 145 7.27 11.84 -1.35
CA PHE A 145 8.10 13.05 -1.34
C PHE A 145 8.06 13.81 -2.68
N LEU A 146 7.94 13.12 -3.81
CA LEU A 146 7.72 13.75 -5.11
C LEU A 146 6.38 14.49 -5.15
N LEU A 147 5.30 13.86 -4.66
CA LEU A 147 3.99 14.49 -4.56
C LEU A 147 4.01 15.73 -3.66
N VAL A 148 4.69 15.67 -2.51
CA VAL A 148 4.90 16.83 -1.63
C VAL A 148 5.64 17.95 -2.36
N ALA A 149 6.76 17.62 -3.01
CA ALA A 149 7.57 18.59 -3.74
C ALA A 149 6.75 19.24 -4.87
N ALA A 150 5.96 18.46 -5.62
CA ALA A 150 5.06 18.97 -6.64
C ALA A 150 4.01 19.95 -6.06
N ARG A 151 3.45 19.68 -4.87
CA ARG A 151 2.42 20.55 -4.25
C ARG A 151 3.00 21.85 -3.72
N VAL A 152 4.18 21.80 -3.11
CA VAL A 152 4.86 22.96 -2.56
C VAL A 152 5.38 23.87 -3.67
N THR A 153 5.94 23.29 -4.74
CA THR A 153 6.48 24.08 -5.86
C THR A 153 5.42 24.51 -6.87
N GLY A 154 4.28 23.81 -6.92
CA GLY A 154 3.28 24.00 -7.98
C GLY A 154 3.78 23.57 -9.37
N ASN A 155 4.83 22.75 -9.45
CA ASN A 155 5.43 22.34 -10.72
C ASN A 155 4.68 21.15 -11.32
N GLU A 156 3.94 21.40 -12.40
CA GLU A 156 3.18 20.39 -13.15
C GLU A 156 4.06 19.29 -13.76
N SER A 157 5.26 19.63 -14.23
CA SER A 157 6.19 18.62 -14.75
C SER A 157 6.66 17.66 -13.66
N LEU A 158 6.81 18.15 -12.43
CA LEU A 158 7.15 17.32 -11.28
C LEU A 158 5.97 16.44 -10.85
N GLU A 159 4.74 16.93 -10.97
CA GLU A 159 3.52 16.14 -10.79
C GLU A 159 3.41 15.01 -11.81
N HIS A 160 3.61 15.31 -13.10
CA HIS A 160 3.63 14.30 -14.15
C HIS A 160 4.71 13.24 -13.90
N PHE A 161 5.92 13.66 -13.50
CA PHE A 161 7.00 12.76 -13.14
C PHE A 161 6.63 11.87 -11.95
N ALA A 162 6.03 12.44 -10.89
CA ALA A 162 5.51 11.67 -9.76
C ALA A 162 4.45 10.65 -10.21
N GLY A 163 3.61 11.00 -11.19
CA GLY A 163 2.67 10.06 -11.80
C GLY A 163 3.37 8.86 -12.45
N TYR A 164 4.40 9.06 -13.27
CA TYR A 164 5.13 7.93 -13.86
C TYR A 164 5.80 7.05 -12.81
N GLU A 165 6.42 7.67 -11.81
CA GLU A 165 7.04 6.96 -10.69
C GLU A 165 5.98 6.15 -9.91
N GLY A 166 4.82 6.75 -9.63
CA GLY A 166 3.75 6.07 -8.91
C GLY A 166 3.11 4.91 -9.68
N ILE A 167 3.10 4.96 -11.02
CA ILE A 167 2.73 3.81 -11.85
C ILE A 167 3.72 2.66 -11.63
N VAL A 168 5.02 2.94 -11.60
CA VAL A 168 6.07 1.93 -11.32
C VAL A 168 5.93 1.36 -9.92
N CYS A 169 5.73 2.22 -8.91
CA CYS A 169 5.45 1.82 -7.53
C CYS A 169 4.24 0.87 -7.47
N GLY A 170 3.10 1.27 -8.01
CA GLY A 170 1.88 0.47 -8.00
C GLY A 170 2.04 -0.86 -8.77
N ALA A 171 2.67 -0.84 -9.94
CA ALA A 171 2.95 -2.04 -10.72
C ALA A 171 3.84 -3.04 -9.97
N SER A 172 4.84 -2.55 -9.22
CA SER A 172 5.69 -3.42 -8.40
C SER A 172 4.93 -4.08 -7.24
N ALA A 173 3.93 -3.39 -6.67
CA ALA A 173 3.07 -3.97 -5.65
C ALA A 173 2.13 -5.04 -6.24
N ILE A 174 1.56 -4.78 -7.43
CA ILE A 174 0.78 -5.79 -8.18
C ILE A 174 1.65 -7.01 -8.47
N TYR A 175 2.87 -6.81 -8.97
CA TYR A 175 3.82 -7.89 -9.22
C TYR A 175 4.06 -8.71 -7.95
N THR A 176 4.35 -8.05 -6.83
CA THR A 176 4.62 -8.73 -5.55
C THR A 176 3.39 -9.49 -5.06
N GLY A 177 2.19 -8.93 -5.19
CA GLY A 177 0.93 -9.59 -4.83
C GLY A 177 0.68 -10.83 -5.69
N ILE A 178 0.71 -10.69 -7.01
CA ILE A 178 0.51 -11.80 -7.95
C ILE A 178 1.59 -12.86 -7.81
N ALA A 179 2.85 -12.49 -7.61
CA ALA A 179 3.93 -13.43 -7.37
C ALA A 179 3.66 -14.29 -6.13
N ASN A 180 3.17 -13.70 -5.03
CA ASN A 180 2.78 -14.47 -3.86
C ASN A 180 1.62 -15.44 -4.17
N VAL A 181 0.57 -15.01 -4.89
CA VAL A 181 -0.53 -15.91 -5.30
C VAL A 181 -0.01 -17.08 -6.12
N LEU A 182 0.75 -16.80 -7.19
CA LEU A 182 1.21 -17.85 -8.11
C LEU A 182 2.20 -18.78 -7.42
N ASN A 183 3.11 -18.26 -6.60
CA ASN A 183 4.06 -19.11 -5.88
C ASN A 183 3.36 -20.05 -4.89
N GLU A 184 2.29 -19.58 -4.23
CA GLU A 184 1.46 -20.38 -3.33
C GLU A 184 0.67 -21.45 -4.10
N VAL A 185 -0.04 -21.06 -5.18
CA VAL A 185 -0.86 -21.97 -6.00
C VAL A 185 -0.02 -23.09 -6.62
N TYR A 186 1.15 -22.75 -7.17
CA TYR A 186 2.02 -23.72 -7.84
C TYR A 186 3.02 -24.41 -6.89
N LYS A 187 3.05 -24.03 -5.60
CA LYS A 187 3.95 -24.57 -4.57
C LYS A 187 5.43 -24.55 -4.97
N LYS A 188 5.83 -23.56 -5.78
CA LYS A 188 7.20 -23.34 -6.26
C LYS A 188 7.37 -21.87 -6.62
N THR A 189 8.61 -21.41 -6.75
CA THR A 189 8.88 -20.08 -7.30
C THR A 189 8.54 -20.04 -8.79
N VAL A 190 7.40 -19.45 -9.13
CA VAL A 190 6.97 -19.09 -10.49
C VAL A 190 7.45 -17.69 -10.84
N LEU A 191 7.24 -16.74 -9.92
CA LEU A 191 7.73 -15.36 -10.04
C LEU A 191 8.66 -15.04 -8.86
N PRO A 192 9.91 -14.59 -9.10
CA PRO A 192 10.87 -14.35 -8.03
C PRO A 192 10.55 -13.05 -7.26
N ILE A 193 10.46 -13.15 -5.93
CA ILE A 193 10.32 -11.99 -5.03
C ILE A 193 11.63 -11.62 -4.32
N GLY A 194 12.67 -12.46 -4.46
CA GLY A 194 13.98 -12.29 -3.84
C GLY A 194 13.92 -12.25 -2.31
N PRO A 195 13.61 -13.38 -1.62
CA PRO A 195 13.71 -13.45 -0.16
C PRO A 195 15.11 -13.06 0.31
N VAL A 196 15.19 -12.31 1.41
CA VAL A 196 16.46 -11.99 2.07
C VAL A 196 16.71 -13.03 3.14
N ASN A 197 17.89 -13.65 3.11
CA ASN A 197 18.36 -14.61 4.12
C ASN A 197 18.96 -13.89 5.33
#